data_AF-A0A5C8S244-F1
#
_entry.id   AF-A0A5C8S244-F1
#
_cell.length_a   1.000
_cell.length_b   1.000
_cell.length_c   1.000
_cell.angle_alpha   90.00
_cell.angle_beta   90.00
_cell.angle_gamma   90.00
#
_symmetry.space_group_name_H-M   'P 1'
#
loop_
_entity.id
_entity.type
_entity.pdbx_description
1 polymer ?
#
loop_
_entity_poly.entity_id
_entity_poly.type
_entity_poly.pdbx_seq_one_letter_code
_entity_poly.pdbx_strand_id
1 'polypeptide(L)'
;MELEMESEETFAFAVETSAEIEVLRQAVAYLMTRALLPMSAAGRDAALSTFVEEVGDMPPNIDPVTPAATRLFEAIAAAMPDHAARFAGSVRAVLAQYPPGTTSTH
;
A
#
# COMPACT_ATOMS: atom_id res chain seq x y z
N MET A 1 36.60 -8.03 -1.33
CA MET A 1 36.15 -7.16 -2.45
C MET A 1 34.82 -7.65 -3.01
N GLU A 2 34.64 -8.94 -3.32
CA GLU A 2 33.31 -9.48 -3.72
C GLU A 2 32.22 -9.31 -2.65
N LEU A 3 32.50 -9.62 -1.38
CA LEU A 3 31.51 -9.46 -0.28
C LEU A 3 31.07 -8.01 -0.01
N GLU A 4 31.95 -7.02 -0.23
CA GLU A 4 31.61 -5.59 -0.09
C GLU A 4 30.80 -5.10 -1.29
N MET A 5 31.16 -5.54 -2.50
CA MET A 5 30.46 -5.19 -3.74
C MET A 5 29.04 -5.78 -3.78
N GLU A 6 28.87 -7.03 -3.33
CA GLU A 6 27.54 -7.64 -3.11
C GLU A 6 26.71 -6.86 -2.08
N SER A 7 27.36 -6.28 -1.05
CA SER A 7 26.67 -5.49 -0.02
C SER A 7 26.23 -4.11 -0.53
N GLU A 8 27.04 -3.46 -1.37
CA GLU A 8 26.69 -2.18 -2.00
C GLU A 8 25.60 -2.35 -3.06
N GLU A 9 25.65 -3.40 -3.88
CA GLU A 9 24.60 -3.73 -4.83
C GLU A 9 23.29 -4.12 -4.14
N THR A 10 23.36 -4.93 -3.06
CA THR A 10 22.18 -5.27 -2.24
C THR A 10 21.58 -4.03 -1.60
N PHE A 11 22.42 -3.11 -1.10
CA PHE A 11 21.96 -1.85 -0.52
C PHE A 11 21.30 -0.95 -1.59
N ALA A 12 21.94 -0.78 -2.75
CA ALA A 12 21.39 0.00 -3.86
C ALA A 12 20.05 -0.55 -4.35
N PHE A 13 19.94 -1.87 -4.50
CA PHE A 13 18.70 -2.55 -4.85
C PHE A 13 17.60 -2.33 -3.80
N ALA A 14 17.95 -2.42 -2.51
CA ALA A 14 17.02 -2.17 -1.42
C ALA A 14 16.53 -0.72 -1.38
N VAL A 15 17.41 0.26 -1.64
CA VAL A 15 17.06 1.68 -1.73
C VAL A 15 16.11 1.93 -2.88
N GLU A 16 16.44 1.47 -4.10
CA GLU A 16 15.61 1.66 -5.29
C GLU A 16 14.22 1.06 -5.10
N THR A 17 14.16 -0.21 -4.69
CA THR A 17 12.90 -0.91 -4.45
C THR A 17 12.05 -0.21 -3.37
N SER A 18 12.69 0.28 -2.30
CA SER A 18 11.99 1.01 -1.24
C SER A 18 11.44 2.36 -1.74
N ALA A 19 12.20 3.05 -2.58
CA ALA A 19 11.78 4.32 -3.18
C ALA A 19 10.59 4.13 -4.13
N GLU A 20 10.63 3.12 -5.00
CA GLU A 20 9.51 2.78 -5.90
C GLU A 20 8.23 2.45 -5.11
N ILE A 21 8.36 1.61 -4.07
CA ILE A 21 7.24 1.26 -3.18
C ILE A 21 6.66 2.52 -2.51
N GLU A 22 7.50 3.43 -2.06
CA GLU A 22 7.05 4.67 -1.41
C GLU A 22 6.34 5.61 -2.38
N VAL A 23 6.85 5.75 -3.61
CA VAL A 23 6.18 6.52 -4.67
C VAL A 23 4.80 5.94 -4.96
N LEU A 24 4.69 4.62 -5.13
CA LEU A 24 3.41 3.95 -5.36
C LEU A 24 2.44 4.16 -4.19
N ARG A 25 2.93 4.00 -2.95
CA ARG A 25 2.13 4.21 -1.73
C ARG A 25 1.57 5.63 -1.67
N GLN A 26 2.41 6.64 -1.92
CA GLN A 26 1.98 8.05 -1.90
C GLN A 26 1.00 8.37 -3.02
N ALA A 27 1.26 7.89 -4.24
CA ALA A 27 0.38 8.11 -5.39
C ALA A 27 -1.03 7.51 -5.14
N VAL A 28 -1.10 6.27 -4.66
CA VAL A 28 -2.38 5.60 -4.36
C VAL A 28 -3.09 6.29 -3.19
N ALA A 29 -2.37 6.66 -2.12
CA ALA A 29 -2.95 7.38 -1.00
C ALA A 29 -3.54 8.74 -1.43
N TYR A 30 -2.85 9.48 -2.28
CA TYR A 30 -3.34 10.73 -2.85
C TYR A 30 -4.63 10.51 -3.66
N LEU A 31 -4.62 9.56 -4.60
CA LEU A 31 -5.77 9.27 -5.46
C LEU A 31 -6.98 8.81 -4.65
N MET A 32 -6.79 7.91 -3.69
CA MET A 32 -7.86 7.46 -2.80
C MET A 32 -8.40 8.58 -1.93
N THR A 33 -7.53 9.40 -1.34
CA THR A 33 -7.95 10.57 -0.57
C THR A 33 -8.83 11.48 -1.41
N ARG A 34 -8.42 11.80 -2.65
CA ARG A 34 -9.19 12.64 -3.58
C ARG A 34 -10.54 12.02 -3.92
N ALA A 35 -10.60 10.72 -4.15
CA ALA A 35 -11.84 9.99 -4.46
C ALA A 35 -12.82 9.95 -3.27
N LEU A 36 -12.29 9.80 -2.05
CA LEU A 36 -13.08 9.68 -0.82
C LEU A 36 -13.48 11.03 -0.22
N LEU A 37 -12.75 12.10 -0.53
CA LEU A 37 -12.99 13.44 -0.02
C LEU A 37 -14.44 13.95 -0.19
N PRO A 38 -15.13 13.78 -1.34
CA PRO A 38 -16.52 14.22 -1.48
C PRO A 38 -17.54 13.38 -0.70
N MET A 39 -17.15 12.21 -0.18
CA MET A 39 -18.04 11.32 0.56
C MET A 39 -18.29 11.81 2.00
N SER A 40 -19.41 11.38 2.58
CA SER A 40 -19.66 11.52 4.02
C SER A 40 -18.64 10.73 4.83
N ALA A 41 -18.42 11.10 6.10
CA ALA A 41 -17.50 10.38 6.98
C ALA A 41 -17.82 8.87 7.05
N ALA A 42 -19.10 8.51 7.22
CA ALA A 42 -19.54 7.12 7.21
C ALA A 42 -19.26 6.41 5.87
N GLY A 43 -19.41 7.12 4.75
CA GLY A 43 -19.07 6.59 3.42
C GLY A 43 -17.58 6.35 3.24
N ARG A 44 -16.73 7.27 3.74
CA ARG A 44 -15.27 7.11 3.75
C ARG A 44 -14.85 5.88 4.56
N ASP A 45 -15.43 5.70 5.74
CA ASP A 45 -15.11 4.57 6.62
C ASP A 45 -15.54 3.24 6.03
N ALA A 46 -16.74 3.17 5.45
CA ALA A 46 -17.23 1.99 4.77
C ALA A 46 -16.32 1.60 3.59
N ALA A 47 -15.98 2.56 2.72
CA ALA A 47 -15.10 2.31 1.57
C ALA A 47 -13.70 1.83 1.99
N LEU A 48 -13.13 2.40 3.05
CA LEU A 48 -11.82 1.98 3.56
C LEU A 48 -11.88 0.63 4.28
N SER A 49 -13.01 0.26 4.89
CA SER A 49 -13.21 -1.09 5.44
C SER A 49 -13.25 -2.13 4.32
N THR A 50 -14.06 -1.88 3.28
CA THR A 50 -14.14 -2.75 2.10
C THR A 50 -12.79 -2.89 1.41
N PHE A 51 -12.03 -1.81 1.27
CA PHE A 51 -10.66 -1.88 0.73
C PHE A 51 -9.77 -2.84 1.52
N VAL A 52 -9.81 -2.81 2.86
CA VAL A 52 -8.98 -3.69 3.69
C VAL A 52 -9.37 -5.15 3.50
N GLU A 53 -10.67 -5.44 3.45
CA GLU A 53 -11.20 -6.79 3.21
C GLU A 53 -10.79 -7.29 1.81
N GLU A 54 -11.13 -6.55 0.75
CA GLU A 54 -10.89 -6.98 -0.62
C GLU A 54 -9.40 -7.12 -0.97
N VAL A 55 -8.56 -6.18 -0.51
CA VAL A 55 -7.12 -6.27 -0.74
C VAL A 55 -6.49 -7.34 0.14
N GLY A 56 -6.96 -7.51 1.39
CA GLY A 56 -6.48 -8.57 2.27
C GLY A 56 -6.73 -9.97 1.71
N ASP A 57 -7.83 -10.15 0.99
CA ASP A 57 -8.21 -11.42 0.36
C ASP A 57 -7.68 -11.58 -1.07
N MET A 58 -7.08 -10.55 -1.65
CA MET A 58 -6.57 -10.61 -3.01
C MET A 58 -5.31 -11.47 -3.08
N PRO A 59 -5.25 -12.48 -3.97
CA PRO A 59 -4.02 -13.23 -4.15
C PRO A 59 -2.94 -12.30 -4.73
N PRO A 60 -1.68 -12.43 -4.29
CA PRO A 60 -0.56 -11.75 -4.92
C PRO A 60 -0.54 -12.03 -6.42
N ASN A 61 -0.27 -11.01 -7.24
CA ASN A 61 -0.15 -11.17 -8.68
C ASN A 61 1.22 -11.75 -9.08
N ILE A 62 1.48 -12.97 -8.62
CA ILE A 62 2.70 -13.74 -8.87
C ILE A 62 2.24 -15.13 -9.27
N ASP A 63 2.71 -15.64 -10.41
CA ASP A 63 2.51 -17.04 -10.80
C ASP A 63 3.65 -17.89 -10.22
N PRO A 64 3.40 -18.69 -9.16
CA PRO A 64 4.47 -19.42 -8.49
C PRO A 64 4.88 -20.66 -9.30
N VAL A 65 5.83 -20.47 -10.22
CA VAL A 65 6.37 -21.55 -11.07
C VAL A 65 7.49 -22.37 -10.40
N THR A 66 7.96 -21.97 -9.22
CA THR A 66 9.01 -22.67 -8.46
C THR A 66 8.68 -22.74 -6.96
N PRO A 67 9.26 -23.68 -6.19
CA PRO A 67 9.08 -23.73 -4.75
C PRO A 67 9.50 -22.45 -4.00
N ALA A 68 10.51 -21.73 -4.52
CA ALA A 68 10.92 -20.44 -3.96
C ALA A 68 9.86 -19.35 -4.23
N ALA A 69 9.29 -19.33 -5.44
CA ALA A 69 8.20 -18.42 -5.79
C ALA A 69 6.92 -18.72 -4.99
N THR A 70 6.63 -20.00 -4.70
CA THR A 70 5.51 -20.39 -3.83
C THR A 70 5.68 -19.83 -2.41
N ARG A 71 6.86 -20.00 -1.80
CA ARG A 71 7.12 -19.45 -0.46
C ARG A 71 7.03 -17.93 -0.43
N LEU A 72 7.52 -17.26 -1.48
CA LEU A 72 7.40 -15.81 -1.62
C LEU A 72 5.93 -15.39 -1.74
N PHE A 73 5.16 -16.07 -2.59
CA PHE A 73 3.72 -15.84 -2.73
C PHE A 73 3.00 -16.00 -1.39
N GLU A 74 3.22 -17.10 -0.67
CA GLU A 74 2.60 -17.37 0.63
C GLU A 74 2.96 -16.30 1.67
N ALA A 75 4.24 -15.87 1.71
CA ALA A 75 4.69 -14.82 2.62
C ALA A 75 4.04 -13.46 2.31
N ILE A 76 3.90 -13.10 1.03
CA ILE A 76 3.21 -11.88 0.62
C ILE A 76 1.73 -11.97 0.99
N ALA A 77 1.05 -13.06 0.62
CA ALA A 77 -0.35 -13.27 0.91
C ALA A 77 -0.64 -13.17 2.42
N ALA A 78 0.20 -13.75 3.26
CA ALA A 78 0.07 -13.65 4.72
C ALA A 78 0.26 -12.23 5.26
N ALA A 79 1.09 -11.40 4.60
CA ALA A 79 1.37 -10.04 5.03
C ALA A 79 0.36 -9.00 4.51
N MET A 80 -0.32 -9.28 3.40
CA MET A 80 -1.22 -8.34 2.71
C MET A 80 -2.31 -7.73 3.62
N PRO A 81 -3.03 -8.50 4.46
CA PRO A 81 -4.06 -7.94 5.35
C PRO A 81 -3.54 -6.83 6.28
N ASP A 82 -2.41 -7.07 6.94
CA ASP A 82 -1.79 -6.10 7.85
C ASP A 82 -1.34 -4.82 7.12
N HIS A 83 -0.79 -4.98 5.91
CA HIS A 83 -0.36 -3.84 5.11
C HIS A 83 -1.54 -3.03 4.56
N ALA A 84 -2.62 -3.68 4.14
CA ALA A 84 -3.85 -3.02 3.71
C ALA A 84 -4.48 -2.20 4.86
N ALA A 85 -4.54 -2.79 6.07
CA ALA A 85 -5.06 -2.11 7.25
C ALA A 85 -4.24 -0.86 7.62
N ARG A 86 -2.90 -0.95 7.60
CA ARG A 86 -2.01 0.19 7.85
C ARG A 86 -2.21 1.29 6.81
N PHE A 87 -2.27 0.93 5.53
CA PHE A 87 -2.51 1.89 4.46
C PHE A 87 -3.85 2.61 4.63
N ALA A 88 -4.94 1.89 4.90
CA ALA A 88 -6.24 2.48 5.14
C ALA A 88 -6.21 3.42 6.36
N GLY A 89 -5.48 3.07 7.42
CA GLY A 89 -5.24 3.93 8.57
C GLY A 89 -4.58 5.26 8.20
N SER A 90 -3.55 5.24 7.34
CA SER A 90 -2.91 6.45 6.83
C SER A 90 -3.88 7.32 6.03
N VAL A 91 -4.70 6.74 5.17
CA VAL A 91 -5.70 7.49 4.40
C VAL A 91 -6.76 8.11 5.31
N ARG A 92 -7.22 7.40 6.35
CA ARG A 92 -8.12 7.98 7.39
C ARG A 92 -7.49 9.20 8.06
N ALA A 93 -6.22 9.11 8.43
CA ALA A 93 -5.50 10.21 9.09
C ALA A 93 -5.36 11.45 8.19
N VAL A 94 -5.19 11.26 6.87
CA VAL A 94 -5.21 12.37 5.90
C VAL A 94 -6.62 12.95 5.78
N LEU A 95 -7.64 12.11 5.57
CA LEU A 95 -9.03 12.55 5.42
C LEU A 95 -9.57 13.28 6.65
N ALA A 96 -9.10 12.96 7.85
CA ALA A 96 -9.46 13.64 9.09
C ALA A 96 -9.04 15.13 9.11
N GLN A 97 -8.06 15.51 8.29
CA GLN A 97 -7.62 16.91 8.12
C GLN A 97 -8.58 17.71 7.23
N TYR A 98 -9.52 17.05 6.54
CA TYR A 98 -10.48 17.68 5.62
C TYR A 98 -11.93 17.37 6.04
N PRO A 99 -12.57 18.29 6.80
CA PRO A 99 -13.95 18.12 7.22
C PRO A 99 -14.89 17.91 6.02
N PRO A 100 -15.91 17.04 6.13
CA PRO A 100 -16.89 16.87 5.06
C PRO A 100 -17.52 18.22 4.67
N GLY A 101 -17.43 18.58 3.39
CA GLY A 101 -17.92 19.87 2.87
C GLY A 101 -16.84 20.93 2.60
N THR A 102 -15.57 20.70 2.94
CA THR A 102 -14.48 21.53 2.40
C THR A 102 -14.23 21.14 0.94
N THR A 103 -14.76 21.93 0.00
CA THR A 103 -14.31 21.89 -1.39
C THR A 103 -12.84 22.26 -1.42
N SER A 104 -11.97 21.30 -1.74
CA SER A 104 -10.55 21.56 -1.98
C SER A 104 -10.45 22.47 -3.21
N THR A 105 -10.26 23.76 -2.99
CA THR A 105 -9.87 24.73 -4.01
C THR A 105 -8.39 24.51 -4.36
N HIS A 106 -8.14 23.52 -5.20
CA HIS A 106 -6.87 23.37 -5.93
C HIS A 106 -7.17 22.91 -7.35
#